data_AF-A0A644UZ75-F1
#
_entry.id   AF-A0A644UZ75-F1
#
_cell.length_a   1.000
_cell.length_b   1.000
_cell.length_c   1.000
_cell.angle_alpha   90.00
_cell.angle_beta   90.00
_cell.angle_gamma   90.00
#
_symmetry.space_group_name_H-M   'P 1'
#
loop_
_entity.id
_entity.type
_entity.pdbx_description
1 polymer ?
#
loop_
_entity_poly.entity_id
_entity_poly.type
_entity_poly.pdbx_seq_one_letter_code
_entity_poly.pdbx_strand_id
1 'polypeptide(L)'
;MQPLNEALSIMAVGMITVFFILFLIILIGNLIIRLSNRYLPEEATVIKTKKTAGSSESTLKAIEAAIDVITKGKGKVTNIKKL
;
A
#
# COMPACT_ATOMS: atom_id res chain seq x y z
N MET A 1 -34.73 25.45 36.21
CA MET A 1 -33.45 24.94 35.69
C MET A 1 -33.28 23.50 36.18
N GLN A 2 -33.45 22.50 35.30
CA GLN A 2 -33.27 21.08 35.66
C GLN A 2 -31.86 20.64 35.25
N PRO A 3 -30.86 20.72 36.16
CA PRO A 3 -29.45 20.50 35.82
C PRO A 3 -29.15 19.11 35.26
N LEU A 4 -30.04 18.13 35.52
CA LEU A 4 -29.89 16.77 35.02
C LEU A 4 -30.04 16.66 33.50
N ASN A 5 -30.94 17.44 32.89
CA ASN A 5 -31.14 17.42 31.43
C ASN A 5 -29.94 18.06 30.70
N GLU A 6 -29.37 19.11 31.29
CA GLU A 6 -28.16 19.78 30.80
C GLU A 6 -26.97 18.81 30.81
N ALA A 7 -26.75 18.12 31.93
CA ALA A 7 -25.64 17.17 32.09
C ALA A 7 -25.75 15.99 31.12
N LEU A 8 -26.95 15.44 30.93
CA LEU A 8 -27.20 14.33 30.00
C LEU A 8 -26.97 14.75 28.55
N SER A 9 -27.33 15.98 28.20
CA SER A 9 -27.08 16.56 26.87
C SER A 9 -25.58 16.70 26.60
N ILE A 10 -24.81 17.22 27.57
CA ILE A 10 -23.35 17.39 27.42
C ILE A 10 -22.65 16.03 27.28
N MET A 11 -23.06 15.02 28.05
CA MET A 11 -22.53 13.66 27.93
C MET A 11 -22.82 13.05 26.55
N ALA A 12 -24.05 13.18 26.07
CA ALA A 12 -24.45 12.69 24.75
C ALA A 12 -23.66 13.38 23.63
N VAL A 13 -23.54 14.71 23.69
CA VAL A 13 -22.75 15.48 22.72
C VAL A 13 -21.29 15.05 22.75
N GLY A 14 -20.70 14.87 23.93
CA GLY A 14 -19.31 14.43 24.09
C GLY A 14 -19.05 13.06 23.44
N MET A 15 -19.96 12.09 23.63
CA MET A 15 -19.81 10.79 22.97
C MET A 15 -19.98 10.88 21.45
N ILE A 16 -20.98 11.64 20.98
CA ILE A 16 -21.25 11.80 19.55
C ILE A 16 -20.03 12.43 18.85
N THR A 17 -19.46 13.51 19.39
CA THR A 17 -18.32 14.20 18.76
C THR A 17 -17.08 13.31 18.69
N VAL A 18 -16.82 12.49 19.72
CA VAL A 18 -15.71 11.52 19.72
C VAL A 18 -15.93 10.43 18.66
N PHE A 19 -17.15 9.92 18.51
CA PHE A 19 -17.45 8.96 17.44
C PHE A 19 -17.24 9.58 16.06
N PHE A 20 -17.70 10.82 15.86
CA PHE A 20 -17.53 11.54 14.58
C PHE A 20 -16.05 11.77 14.23
N ILE A 21 -15.23 12.22 15.19
CA ILE A 21 -13.81 12.48 14.92
C ILE A 21 -13.06 11.19 14.57
N LEU A 22 -13.34 10.09 15.29
CA LEU A 22 -12.74 8.79 15.02
C LEU A 22 -13.12 8.27 13.63
N PHE A 23 -14.41 8.36 13.27
CA PHE A 23 -14.88 7.97 11.94
C PHE A 23 -14.19 8.77 10.83
N LEU A 24 -14.06 10.09 11.03
CA LEU A 24 -13.39 10.97 10.07
C LEU A 24 -11.91 10.61 9.90
N ILE A 25 -11.20 10.35 11.01
CA ILE A 25 -9.79 9.95 10.98
C ILE A 25 -9.61 8.63 10.23
N ILE A 26 -10.49 7.66 10.43
CA ILE A 26 -10.43 6.36 9.72
C ILE A 26 -10.63 6.57 8.22
N LEU A 27 -11.58 7.41 7.82
CA LEU A 27 -11.90 7.67 6.41
C LEU A 27 -10.73 8.35 5.69
N ILE A 28 -10.16 9.39 6.32
CA ILE A 28 -8.98 10.10 5.80
C ILE A 28 -7.75 9.18 5.80
N GLY A 29 -7.53 8.43 6.89
CA GLY A 29 -6.42 7.49 7.01
C GLY A 29 -6.45 6.42 5.92
N ASN A 30 -7.61 5.83 5.65
CA ASN A 30 -7.77 4.84 4.58
C ASN A 30 -7.53 5.47 3.19
N LEU A 31 -7.98 6.71 2.97
CA LEU A 31 -7.71 7.42 1.72
C LEU A 31 -6.21 7.67 1.52
N ILE A 32 -5.51 8.12 2.56
CA ILE A 32 -4.06 8.33 2.54
C ILE A 32 -3.33 7.00 2.31
N ILE A 33 -3.74 5.92 2.99
CA ILE A 33 -3.17 4.58 2.78
C ILE A 33 -3.36 4.16 1.32
N ARG A 34 -4.54 4.34 0.74
CA ARG A 34 -4.84 3.99 -0.65
C ARG A 34 -4.03 4.81 -1.65
N LEU A 35 -3.89 6.11 -1.43
CA LEU A 35 -3.07 6.98 -2.27
C LEU A 35 -1.60 6.60 -2.16
N SER A 36 -1.10 6.44 -0.94
CA SER A 36 0.27 6.00 -0.67
C SER A 36 0.55 4.66 -1.33
N ASN A 37 -0.34 3.66 -1.16
CA ASN A 37 -0.24 2.34 -1.81
C ASN A 37 -0.37 2.40 -3.34
N ARG A 38 -0.91 3.49 -3.90
CA ARG A 38 -0.92 3.71 -5.34
C ARG A 38 0.36 4.38 -5.84
N TYR A 39 0.99 5.23 -5.03
CA TYR A 39 2.24 5.92 -5.36
C TYR A 39 3.48 5.06 -5.14
N LEU A 40 3.48 4.33 -4.03
CA LEU A 40 4.33 3.20 -3.79
C LEU A 40 3.40 2.01 -3.84
N PRO A 41 3.16 1.40 -5.02
CA PRO A 41 2.67 0.03 -5.01
C PRO A 41 3.66 -0.69 -4.11
N GLU A 42 3.23 -1.01 -2.88
CA GLU A 42 3.79 -2.17 -2.24
C GLU A 42 3.69 -3.18 -3.36
N GLU A 43 4.85 -3.62 -3.87
CA GLU A 43 4.89 -4.90 -4.50
C GLU A 43 4.10 -5.74 -3.51
N ALA A 44 2.87 -6.09 -3.89
CA ALA A 44 2.46 -7.46 -3.82
C ALA A 44 3.67 -8.20 -4.40
N THR A 45 4.68 -8.39 -3.56
CA THR A 45 5.17 -9.66 -3.17
C THR A 45 3.93 -10.54 -3.14
N VAL A 46 3.45 -10.92 -4.35
CA VAL A 46 3.74 -12.22 -4.90
C VAL A 46 4.77 -12.79 -3.97
N ILE A 47 4.25 -13.38 -2.90
CA ILE A 47 4.82 -14.48 -2.17
C ILE A 47 5.46 -15.27 -3.31
N LYS A 48 6.73 -14.95 -3.60
CA LYS A 48 7.47 -15.54 -4.71
C LYS A 48 7.70 -16.90 -4.14
N THR A 49 6.70 -17.74 -4.41
CA THR A 49 6.78 -19.15 -4.65
C THR A 49 8.23 -19.47 -4.84
N LYS A 50 8.81 -19.93 -3.75
CA LYS A 50 9.93 -20.84 -3.68
C LYS A 50 10.01 -21.67 -4.97
N LYS A 51 10.73 -21.17 -5.97
CA LYS A 51 11.16 -21.92 -7.17
C LYS A 51 12.13 -21.11 -8.03
N THR A 52 13.29 -20.81 -7.46
CA THR A 52 14.51 -20.85 -8.28
C THR A 52 14.83 -22.30 -8.57
N ALA A 53 14.59 -22.76 -9.79
CA ALA A 53 15.32 -23.88 -10.39
C ALA A 53 14.97 -23.98 -11.88
N GLY A 54 15.71 -23.24 -12.72
CA GLY A 54 15.61 -23.43 -14.17
C GLY A 54 16.37 -22.42 -15.03
N SER A 55 16.80 -21.28 -14.49
CA SER A 55 17.67 -20.34 -15.20
C SER A 55 18.85 -19.98 -14.29
N SER A 56 20.07 -20.18 -14.79
CA SER A 56 21.27 -19.82 -14.07
C SER A 56 21.26 -18.31 -13.80
N GLU A 57 21.69 -17.91 -12.61
CA GLU A 57 21.81 -16.50 -12.22
C GLU A 57 22.62 -15.68 -13.25
N SER A 58 23.58 -16.33 -13.93
CA SER A 58 24.33 -15.76 -15.04
C SER A 58 23.49 -15.39 -16.26
N THR A 59 22.47 -16.20 -16.59
CA THR A 59 21.60 -15.93 -17.74
C THR A 59 20.66 -14.77 -17.45
N LEU A 60 20.14 -14.70 -16.23
CA LEU A 60 19.26 -13.61 -15.79
C LEU A 60 20.02 -12.26 -15.80
N LYS A 61 21.26 -12.24 -15.28
CA LYS A 61 22.13 -11.05 -15.27
C LYS A 61 22.54 -10.61 -16.67
N ALA A 62 22.83 -11.55 -17.58
CA ALA A 62 23.15 -11.23 -18.96
C ALA A 62 21.96 -10.60 -19.70
N ILE A 63 20.74 -11.11 -19.47
CA ILE A 63 19.51 -10.54 -20.04
C ILE A 63 19.27 -9.13 -19.49
N GLU A 64 19.43 -8.92 -18.19
CA GLU A 64 19.28 -7.60 -17.56
C GLU A 64 20.29 -6.58 -18.11
N ALA A 65 21.56 -6.96 -18.23
CA ALA A 65 22.60 -6.10 -18.82
C ALA A 65 22.33 -5.77 -20.29
N ALA A 66 21.86 -6.74 -21.08
CA ALA A 66 21.48 -6.48 -22.48
C ALA A 66 20.32 -5.49 -22.57
N ILE A 67 19.30 -5.64 -21.72
CA ILE A 67 18.14 -4.74 -21.70
C ILE A 67 18.56 -3.36 -21.21
N ASP A 68 19.46 -3.25 -20.25
CA ASP A 68 20.00 -1.97 -19.78
C ASP A 68 20.74 -1.21 -20.89
N VAL A 69 21.61 -1.90 -21.64
CA VAL A 69 22.32 -1.33 -22.79
C VAL A 69 21.35 -0.87 -23.88
N ILE A 70 20.30 -1.66 -24.17
CA ILE A 70 19.32 -1.33 -25.21
C ILE A 70 18.41 -0.17 -24.76
N THR A 71 18.03 -0.15 -23.48
CA THR A 71 17.08 0.84 -22.93
C THR A 71 17.74 2.06 -22.30
N LYS A 72 19.08 2.14 -22.33
CA LYS A 72 19.89 3.21 -21.74
C LYS A 72 19.51 3.50 -20.27
N GLY A 73 19.38 2.47 -19.44
CA GLY A 73 19.08 2.66 -18.01
C GLY A 73 17.60 2.79 -17.64
N LYS A 74 16.66 2.67 -18.58
CA LYS A 74 15.22 2.92 -18.31
C LYS A 74 14.35 1.66 -18.22
N GLY A 75 14.84 0.52 -18.69
CA GLY A 75 14.10 -0.75 -18.66
C GLY A 75 14.45 -1.58 -17.43
N LYS A 76 13.43 -2.11 -16.73
CA LYS A 76 13.60 -3.07 -15.63
C LYS A 76 12.96 -4.41 -15.99
N VAL A 77 13.66 -5.50 -15.74
CA VAL A 77 13.16 -6.85 -16.02
C VAL A 77 12.17 -7.27 -14.94
N THR A 78 10.89 -7.36 -15.30
CA THR A 78 9.81 -7.73 -14.36
C THR A 78 9.44 -9.21 -14.41
N ASN A 79 9.63 -9.88 -15.56
CA ASN A 79 9.36 -11.30 -15.71
C ASN A 79 10.18 -11.91 -16.86
N ILE A 80 10.75 -13.10 -16.66
CA ILE A 80 11.46 -13.85 -17.69
C ILE A 80 10.72 -15.16 -17.92
N LYS A 81 10.13 -15.30 -19.11
CA LYS A 81 9.44 -16.52 -19.55
C LYS A 81 10.22 -17.13 -20.72
N LYS A 82 10.57 -18.41 -20.59
CA LYS A 82 11.16 -19.19 -21.68
C LYS A 82 10.06 -19.51 -22.69
N LEU A 83 10.30 -19.22 -23.97
CA LEU A 83 9.45 -19.63 -25.10
C LEU A 83 9.63 -21.13 -25.38
#